data_AF-R6YKC3-F1
#
_entry.id   AF-R6YKC3-F1
#
_cell.length_a   1.000
_cell.length_b   1.000
_cell.length_c   1.000
_cell.angle_alpha   90.00
_cell.angle_beta   90.00
_cell.angle_gamma   90.00
#
_symmetry.space_group_name_H-M   'P 1'
#
loop_
_entity.id
_entity.type
_entity.pdbx_description
1 polymer ?
#
loop_
_entity_poly.entity_id
_entity_poly.type
_entity_poly.pdbx_seq_one_letter_code
_entity_poly.pdbx_strand_id
1 'polypeptide(L)'
;MFRKLADRMKEFKLTMRMKLTLSLSAIAVTLLVSSVISIMEYYRMSNYVSDLIADNIRSVNVAQKLSEVTNKYNLDLLALIGDNSVNTLPDFHQKEFMGHCDSLRNSLTSDKMVPLTDSVVYAYSAYMLTSLELNDVMLSDFIDTRAWYFDRLQPKFRRLNHYIDVLNEAIYDDLKKNSLTFQRGFYRSIIPGAVAVGVGLLLVLMLLFFLLVFYVNPIYRMLSGLNNYRSYNKKYSYSFEGDDQLAELNDGITELTGENQMLRKRVANLRAKVASTGSAHNNN
;
A
#
# COMPACT_ATOMS: atom_id res chain seq x y z
N MET A 1 14.34 -23.97 36.97
CA MET A 1 12.98 -23.62 36.49
C MET A 1 12.72 -24.05 35.06
N PHE A 2 13.65 -23.80 34.12
CA PHE A 2 13.51 -24.19 32.70
C PHE A 2 13.36 -25.70 32.43
N ARG A 3 14.03 -26.58 33.17
CA ARG A 3 13.91 -28.05 33.03
C ARG A 3 12.48 -28.57 33.33
N LYS A 4 11.85 -28.08 34.41
CA LYS A 4 10.46 -28.44 34.77
C LYS A 4 9.42 -27.93 33.76
N LEU A 5 9.71 -26.82 33.07
CA LEU A 5 8.87 -26.30 31.99
C LEU A 5 9.02 -27.13 30.71
N ALA A 6 10.25 -27.53 30.37
CA ALA A 6 10.52 -28.41 29.23
C ALA A 6 9.90 -29.81 29.40
N ASP A 7 9.96 -30.38 30.61
CA ASP A 7 9.34 -31.68 30.90
C ASP A 7 7.79 -31.60 30.87
N ARG A 8 7.20 -30.48 31.34
CA ARG A 8 5.75 -30.23 31.20
C ARG A 8 5.30 -30.06 29.74
N MET A 9 6.15 -29.53 28.86
CA MET A 9 5.82 -29.41 27.43
C MET A 9 5.92 -30.76 26.69
N LYS A 10 6.74 -31.71 27.17
CA LYS A 10 6.84 -33.04 26.56
C LYS A 10 5.61 -33.92 26.78
N GLU A 11 4.90 -33.74 27.88
CA GLU A 11 3.67 -34.51 28.18
C GLU A 11 2.39 -33.86 27.66
N PHE A 12 2.47 -32.65 27.11
CA PHE A 12 1.30 -31.90 26.64
C PHE A 12 0.91 -32.33 25.23
N LYS A 13 0.01 -33.34 25.12
CA LYS A 13 -0.59 -33.73 23.85
C LYS A 13 -1.59 -32.69 23.37
N LEU A 14 -1.38 -32.18 22.17
CA LEU A 14 -2.30 -31.21 21.54
C LEU A 14 -3.56 -31.92 21.04
N THR A 15 -4.72 -31.42 21.46
CA THR A 15 -6.00 -31.89 20.92
C THR A 15 -6.15 -31.51 19.44
N MET A 16 -6.89 -32.30 18.68
CA MET A 16 -7.24 -32.04 17.27
C MET A 16 -7.81 -30.62 17.10
N ARG A 17 -8.73 -30.23 17.99
CA ARG A 17 -9.31 -28.88 18.01
C ARG A 17 -8.24 -27.82 18.18
N MET A 18 -7.31 -28.00 19.11
CA MET A 18 -6.23 -27.04 19.37
C MET A 18 -5.24 -26.95 18.22
N LYS A 19 -4.87 -28.07 17.58
CA LYS A 19 -4.02 -28.08 16.37
C LYS A 19 -4.64 -27.24 15.26
N LEU A 20 -5.95 -27.43 15.01
CA LEU A 20 -6.69 -26.72 13.97
C LEU A 20 -6.93 -25.24 14.29
N THR A 21 -7.31 -24.91 15.52
CA THR A 21 -7.55 -23.51 15.89
C THR A 21 -6.25 -22.72 15.89
N LEU A 22 -5.14 -23.34 16.28
CA LEU A 22 -3.83 -22.68 16.32
C LEU A 22 -3.28 -22.47 14.90
N SER A 23 -3.46 -23.41 13.98
CA SER A 23 -3.09 -23.22 12.57
C SER A 23 -3.93 -22.16 11.88
N LEU A 24 -5.25 -22.14 12.08
CA LEU A 24 -6.11 -21.07 11.53
C LEU A 24 -5.79 -19.72 12.16
N SER A 25 -5.59 -19.67 13.48
CA SER A 25 -5.27 -18.44 14.19
C SER A 25 -3.93 -17.87 13.74
N ALA A 26 -2.91 -18.71 13.51
CA ALA A 26 -1.63 -18.26 12.98
C ALA A 26 -1.76 -17.57 11.61
N ILE A 27 -2.56 -18.12 10.70
CA ILE A 27 -2.85 -17.51 9.39
C ILE A 27 -3.61 -16.19 9.58
N ALA A 28 -4.66 -16.19 10.41
CA ALA A 28 -5.47 -15.01 10.66
C ALA A 28 -4.64 -13.87 11.25
N VAL A 29 -3.79 -14.14 12.24
CA VAL A 29 -2.89 -13.14 12.86
C VAL A 29 -1.89 -12.61 11.84
N THR A 30 -1.29 -13.48 11.02
CA THR A 30 -0.32 -13.07 9.99
C THR A 30 -0.96 -12.12 8.97
N LEU A 31 -2.15 -12.46 8.49
CA LEU A 31 -2.91 -11.62 7.55
C LEU A 31 -3.32 -10.29 8.19
N LEU A 32 -3.78 -10.31 9.44
CA LEU A 32 -4.23 -9.12 10.17
C LEU A 32 -3.05 -8.16 10.39
N VAL A 33 -1.93 -8.65 10.94
CA VAL A 33 -0.72 -7.85 11.15
C VAL A 33 -0.24 -7.24 9.84
N SER A 34 -0.21 -8.03 8.77
CA SER A 34 0.20 -7.48 7.48
C SER A 34 -0.77 -6.44 6.93
N SER A 35 -2.08 -6.64 7.09
CA SER A 35 -3.07 -5.68 6.64
C SER A 35 -2.90 -4.35 7.36
N VAL A 36 -2.70 -4.38 8.69
CA VAL A 36 -2.42 -3.18 9.49
C VAL A 36 -1.15 -2.47 9.02
N ILE A 37 -0.06 -3.21 8.80
CA ILE A 37 1.20 -2.62 8.31
C ILE A 37 1.00 -1.96 6.94
N SER A 38 0.34 -2.65 6.01
CA SER A 38 0.09 -2.12 4.67
C SER A 38 -0.75 -0.85 4.71
N ILE A 39 -1.78 -0.80 5.56
CA ILE A 39 -2.63 0.38 5.75
C ILE A 39 -1.80 1.54 6.33
N MET A 40 -0.98 1.29 7.35
CA MET A 40 -0.13 2.31 7.95
C MET A 40 0.90 2.88 6.97
N GLU A 41 1.54 2.03 6.17
CA GLU A 41 2.47 2.47 5.13
C GLU A 41 1.76 3.29 4.06
N TYR A 42 0.59 2.84 3.61
CA TYR A 42 -0.23 3.58 2.65
C TYR A 42 -0.62 4.96 3.17
N TYR A 43 -1.07 5.09 4.42
CA TYR A 43 -1.42 6.39 5.00
C TYR A 43 -0.23 7.34 5.09
N ARG A 44 0.93 6.86 5.52
CA ARG A 44 2.16 7.67 5.58
C ARG A 44 2.55 8.17 4.20
N MET A 45 2.46 7.30 3.20
CA MET A 45 2.76 7.63 1.82
C MET A 45 1.73 8.64 1.26
N SER A 46 0.44 8.37 1.41
CA SER A 46 -0.65 9.21 0.92
C SER A 46 -0.59 10.64 1.44
N ASN A 47 -0.31 10.83 2.73
CA ASN A 47 -0.22 12.17 3.32
C ASN A 47 1.00 12.93 2.78
N TYR A 48 2.17 12.29 2.77
CA TYR A 48 3.40 12.87 2.21
C TYR A 48 3.20 13.31 0.75
N VAL A 49 2.43 12.53 -0.02
CA VAL A 49 2.14 12.80 -1.43
C VAL A 49 1.18 13.96 -1.61
N SER A 50 0.11 13.99 -0.82
CA SER A 50 -0.89 15.04 -0.89
C SER A 50 -0.22 16.41 -0.70
N ASP A 51 0.65 16.52 0.30
CA ASP A 51 1.35 17.76 0.62
C ASP A 51 2.36 18.14 -0.47
N LEU A 52 3.21 17.18 -0.90
CA LEU A 52 4.23 17.43 -1.92
C LEU A 52 3.62 17.82 -3.28
N ILE A 53 2.53 17.16 -3.69
CA ILE A 53 1.85 17.49 -4.96
C ILE A 53 1.15 18.83 -4.84
N ALA A 54 0.45 19.10 -3.73
CA ALA A 54 -0.24 20.37 -3.52
C ALA A 54 0.73 21.56 -3.56
N ASP A 55 1.88 21.44 -2.91
CA ASP A 55 2.89 22.51 -2.88
C ASP A 55 3.58 22.70 -4.24
N ASN A 56 3.87 21.62 -4.97
CA ASN A 56 4.42 21.73 -6.33
C ASN A 56 3.42 22.34 -7.32
N ILE A 57 2.14 21.94 -7.27
CA ILE A 57 1.09 22.53 -8.13
C ILE A 57 0.92 24.01 -7.82
N ARG A 58 0.89 24.37 -6.53
CA ARG A 58 0.82 25.77 -6.10
C ARG A 58 2.01 26.55 -6.67
N SER A 59 3.21 26.02 -6.57
CA SER A 59 4.43 26.67 -7.06
C SER A 59 4.41 26.89 -8.58
N VAL A 60 3.96 25.90 -9.36
CA VAL A 60 3.78 26.04 -10.81
C VAL A 60 2.79 27.16 -11.15
N ASN A 61 1.64 27.18 -10.47
CA ASN A 61 0.60 28.18 -10.73
C ASN A 61 1.09 29.60 -10.40
N VAL A 62 1.78 29.78 -9.27
CA VAL A 62 2.34 31.08 -8.88
C VAL A 62 3.41 31.54 -9.87
N ALA A 63 4.28 30.65 -10.33
CA ALA A 63 5.33 31.01 -11.29
C ALA A 63 4.79 31.34 -12.69
N GLN A 64 3.71 30.68 -13.13
CA GLN A 64 2.95 31.08 -14.31
C GLN A 64 2.31 32.46 -14.14
N LYS A 65 1.75 32.74 -12.97
CA LYS A 65 1.13 34.05 -12.68
C LYS A 65 2.15 35.18 -12.73
N LEU A 66 3.38 34.97 -12.25
CA LEU A 66 4.47 35.95 -12.36
C LEU A 66 4.76 36.31 -13.83
N SER A 67 4.78 35.31 -14.73
CA SER A 67 4.97 35.51 -16.17
C SER A 67 3.82 36.30 -16.80
N GLU A 68 2.58 35.91 -16.49
CA GLU A 68 1.37 36.58 -17.00
C GLU A 68 1.29 38.05 -16.57
N VAL A 69 1.50 38.32 -15.28
CA VAL A 69 1.44 39.68 -14.72
C VAL A 69 2.56 40.56 -15.30
N THR A 70 3.78 40.02 -15.41
CA THR A 70 4.91 40.74 -16.00
C THR A 70 4.65 41.10 -17.46
N ASN A 71 4.14 40.14 -18.26
CA ASN A 71 3.80 40.40 -19.65
C ASN A 71 2.65 41.41 -19.79
N LYS A 72 1.64 41.32 -18.91
CA LYS A 72 0.55 42.30 -18.85
C LYS A 72 1.07 43.71 -18.58
N TYR A 73 1.93 43.91 -17.58
CA TYR A 73 2.53 45.22 -17.31
C TYR A 73 3.26 45.79 -18.51
N ASN A 74 4.03 44.96 -19.22
CA ASN A 74 4.74 45.41 -20.40
C ASN A 74 3.81 45.79 -21.57
N LEU A 75 2.73 45.04 -21.77
CA LEU A 75 1.71 45.36 -22.78
C LEU A 75 0.94 46.63 -22.44
N ASP A 76 0.58 46.82 -21.16
CA ASP A 76 -0.11 48.02 -20.69
C ASP A 76 0.78 49.26 -20.88
N LEU A 77 2.09 49.15 -20.62
CA LEU A 77 3.05 50.23 -20.89
C LEU A 77 3.23 50.51 -22.40
N LEU A 78 3.30 49.47 -23.23
CA LEU A 78 3.35 49.62 -24.68
C LEU A 78 2.11 50.33 -25.24
N ALA A 79 0.93 50.01 -24.71
CA ALA A 79 -0.32 50.65 -25.11
C ALA A 79 -0.31 52.15 -24.80
N LEU A 80 0.17 52.54 -23.61
CA LEU A 80 0.34 53.95 -23.23
C LEU A 80 1.29 54.70 -24.16
N ILE A 81 2.43 54.08 -24.49
CA ILE A 81 3.42 54.67 -25.41
C ILE A 81 2.85 54.79 -26.83
N GLY A 82 2.02 53.82 -27.26
CA GLY A 82 1.41 53.81 -28.60
C GLY A 82 0.32 54.87 -28.79
N ASP A 83 -0.47 55.14 -27.74
CA ASP A 83 -1.59 56.08 -27.77
C ASP A 83 -1.15 57.56 -27.62
N ASN A 84 0.12 57.81 -27.25
CA ASN A 84 0.68 59.15 -26.99
C ASN A 84 -0.15 60.00 -26.01
N SER A 85 -0.98 59.36 -25.20
CA SER A 85 -1.82 60.02 -24.20
C SER A 85 -1.09 60.05 -22.86
N VAL A 86 -1.10 61.20 -22.19
CA VAL A 86 -0.60 61.35 -20.81
C VAL A 86 -1.64 60.77 -19.85
N ASN A 87 -1.91 59.47 -20.00
CA ASN A 87 -2.77 58.73 -19.09
C ASN A 87 -1.96 58.34 -17.85
N THR A 88 -2.64 58.16 -16.72
CA THR A 88 -2.01 57.69 -15.49
C THR A 88 -1.38 56.31 -15.72
N LEU A 89 -0.19 56.10 -15.16
CA LEU A 89 0.49 54.79 -15.15
C LEU A 89 -0.46 53.67 -14.70
N PRO A 90 -0.30 52.45 -15.23
CA PRO A 90 -1.07 51.30 -14.78
C PRO A 90 -0.81 51.08 -13.28
N ASP A 91 -1.81 50.58 -12.55
CA ASP A 91 -1.59 50.11 -11.20
C ASP A 91 -0.76 48.83 -11.25
N PHE A 92 0.55 48.99 -11.07
CA PHE A 92 1.43 47.87 -10.85
C PHE A 92 1.15 47.35 -9.45
N HIS A 93 0.31 46.32 -9.33
CA HIS A 93 0.01 45.56 -8.11
C HIS A 93 1.27 44.90 -7.49
N GLN A 94 2.26 45.73 -7.10
CA GLN A 94 3.59 45.34 -6.64
C GLN A 94 3.51 44.48 -5.38
N LYS A 95 2.56 44.79 -4.49
CA LYS A 95 2.31 44.01 -3.27
C LYS A 95 1.91 42.57 -3.59
N GLU A 96 1.07 42.38 -4.62
CA GLU A 96 0.64 41.03 -5.04
C GLU A 96 1.79 40.28 -5.71
N PHE A 97 2.54 40.93 -6.58
CA PHE A 97 3.72 40.34 -7.21
C PHE A 97 4.78 39.90 -6.19
N MET A 98 5.05 40.74 -5.19
CA MET A 98 5.96 40.41 -4.09
C MET A 98 5.39 39.29 -3.22
N GLY A 99 4.08 39.29 -2.95
CA GLY A 99 3.40 38.20 -2.26
C GLY A 99 3.51 36.85 -2.99
N HIS A 100 3.48 36.85 -4.33
CA HIS A 100 3.76 35.66 -5.13
C HIS A 100 5.21 35.18 -4.98
N CYS A 101 6.18 36.08 -4.99
CA CYS A 101 7.59 35.74 -4.77
C CYS A 101 7.83 35.21 -3.34
N ASP A 102 7.22 35.83 -2.32
CA ASP A 102 7.30 35.36 -0.93
C ASP A 102 6.63 33.99 -0.75
N SER A 103 5.48 33.76 -1.39
CA SER A 103 4.80 32.46 -1.38
C SER A 103 5.66 31.37 -1.97
N LEU A 104 6.34 31.64 -3.09
CA LEU A 104 7.33 30.74 -3.67
C LEU A 104 8.48 30.52 -2.69
N ARG A 105 9.08 31.58 -2.15
CA ARG A 105 10.19 31.45 -1.18
C ARG A 105 9.86 30.55 0.01
N ASN A 106 8.62 30.59 0.51
CA ASN A 106 8.17 29.78 1.64
C ASN A 106 7.75 28.35 1.25
N SER A 107 7.24 28.15 0.02
CA SER A 107 6.76 26.84 -0.45
C SER A 107 7.90 25.99 -1.04
N LEU A 108 8.94 26.62 -1.55
CA LEU A 108 10.07 25.95 -2.18
C LEU A 108 10.99 25.40 -1.09
N THR A 109 10.99 24.08 -0.93
CA THR A 109 11.80 23.35 0.06
C THR A 109 13.26 23.15 -0.38
N SER A 110 13.60 23.56 -1.60
CA SER A 110 14.91 23.36 -2.19
C SER A 110 15.78 24.61 -2.05
N ASP A 111 16.93 24.45 -1.38
CA ASP A 111 17.99 25.47 -1.26
C ASP A 111 18.40 26.09 -2.60
N LYS A 112 18.14 25.39 -3.72
CA LYS A 112 18.48 25.84 -5.08
C LYS A 112 17.50 26.84 -5.66
N MET A 113 16.27 26.91 -5.15
CA MET A 113 15.22 27.74 -5.76
C MET A 113 15.08 29.11 -5.09
N VAL A 114 15.45 29.22 -3.82
CA VAL A 114 15.47 30.52 -3.10
C VAL A 114 16.32 31.58 -3.84
N PRO A 115 17.56 31.28 -4.31
CA PRO A 115 18.35 32.25 -5.08
C PRO A 115 17.74 32.61 -6.43
N LEU A 116 16.94 31.72 -7.03
CA LEU A 116 16.23 31.99 -8.29
C LEU A 116 15.07 32.96 -8.05
N THR A 117 14.31 32.78 -6.96
CA THR A 117 13.28 33.73 -6.53
C THR A 117 13.89 35.10 -6.22
N ASP A 118 15.02 35.16 -5.52
CA ASP A 118 15.73 36.42 -5.26
C ASP A 118 16.17 37.13 -6.56
N SER A 119 16.62 36.35 -7.54
CA SER A 119 16.98 36.88 -8.87
C SER A 119 15.78 37.49 -9.60
N VAL A 120 14.59 36.88 -9.48
CA VAL A 120 13.33 37.43 -10.01
C VAL A 120 12.96 38.72 -9.29
N VAL A 121 12.99 38.75 -7.96
CA VAL A 121 12.71 39.96 -7.16
C VAL A 121 13.64 41.10 -7.53
N TYR A 122 14.94 40.83 -7.64
CA TYR A 122 15.93 41.81 -8.05
C TYR A 122 15.66 42.35 -9.47
N ALA A 123 15.43 41.46 -10.44
CA ALA A 123 15.14 41.89 -11.81
C ALA A 123 13.82 42.66 -11.91
N TYR A 124 12.82 42.30 -11.11
CA TYR A 124 11.55 43.01 -11.04
C TYR A 124 11.72 44.41 -10.47
N SER A 125 12.50 44.56 -9.39
CA SER A 125 12.77 45.89 -8.82
C SER A 125 13.46 46.82 -9.84
N ALA A 126 14.40 46.29 -10.63
CA ALA A 126 15.08 47.04 -11.69
C ALA A 126 14.13 47.39 -12.84
N TYR A 127 13.24 46.48 -13.23
CA TYR A 127 12.19 46.74 -14.22
C TYR A 127 11.23 47.82 -13.73
N MET A 128 10.71 47.69 -12.51
CA MET A 128 9.75 48.63 -11.93
C MET A 128 10.33 50.03 -11.77
N LEU A 129 11.57 50.14 -11.30
CA LEU A 129 12.26 51.43 -11.18
C LEU A 129 12.31 52.14 -12.54
N THR A 130 12.64 51.43 -13.61
CA THR A 130 12.64 52.00 -14.97
C THR A 130 11.22 52.29 -15.46
N SER A 131 10.24 51.43 -15.19
CA SER A 131 8.84 51.66 -15.60
C SER A 131 8.24 52.94 -14.99
N LEU A 132 8.62 53.27 -13.74
CA LEU A 132 8.13 54.47 -13.07
C LEU A 132 8.70 55.79 -13.65
N GLU A 133 9.83 55.73 -14.37
CA GLU A 133 10.39 56.88 -15.08
C GLU A 133 9.54 57.27 -16.31
N LEU A 134 8.61 56.42 -16.76
CA LEU A 134 7.84 56.64 -17.99
C LEU A 134 7.06 57.96 -17.98
N ASN A 135 6.46 58.35 -16.85
CA ASN A 135 5.73 59.63 -16.76
C ASN A 135 6.65 60.82 -17.07
N ASP A 136 7.85 60.85 -16.49
CA ASP A 136 8.81 61.93 -16.69
C ASP A 136 9.34 61.93 -18.14
N VAL A 137 9.49 60.74 -18.73
CA VAL A 137 9.90 60.57 -20.13
C VAL A 137 8.83 61.07 -21.09
N MET A 138 7.55 60.76 -20.85
CA MET A 138 6.44 61.20 -21.70
C MET A 138 6.17 62.72 -21.63
N LEU A 139 6.52 63.35 -20.50
CA LEU A 139 6.40 64.80 -20.32
C LEU A 139 7.62 65.58 -20.84
N SER A 140 8.69 64.89 -21.24
CA SER A 140 9.93 65.53 -21.67
C SER A 140 9.94 65.78 -23.17
N ASP A 141 10.05 67.04 -23.58
CA ASP A 141 10.18 67.45 -24.98
C ASP A 141 11.47 66.95 -25.68
N PHE A 142 12.46 66.48 -24.90
CA PHE A 142 13.77 66.08 -25.39
C PHE A 142 13.98 64.57 -25.53
N ILE A 143 13.08 63.75 -24.99
CA ILE A 143 13.27 62.29 -24.94
C ILE A 143 12.25 61.63 -25.87
N ASP A 144 12.73 60.82 -26.81
CA ASP A 144 11.87 59.94 -27.58
C ASP A 144 11.46 58.74 -26.71
N THR A 145 10.20 58.75 -26.25
CA THR A 145 9.60 57.68 -25.42
C THR A 145 9.72 56.30 -26.06
N ARG A 146 9.64 56.20 -27.40
CA ARG A 146 9.76 54.93 -28.11
C ARG A 146 11.21 54.42 -28.07
N ALA A 147 12.18 55.30 -28.35
CA ALA A 147 13.59 54.96 -28.23
C ALA A 147 13.95 54.56 -26.79
N TRP A 148 13.48 55.33 -25.81
CA TRP A 148 13.64 55.02 -24.39
C TRP A 148 13.10 53.63 -24.02
N TYR A 149 11.93 53.24 -24.54
CA TYR A 149 11.38 51.92 -24.28
C TYR A 149 12.30 50.80 -24.81
N PHE A 150 12.74 50.89 -26.06
CA PHE A 150 13.57 49.84 -26.66
C PHE A 150 14.99 49.79 -26.07
N ASP A 151 15.56 50.93 -25.71
CA ASP A 151 16.95 51.03 -25.25
C ASP A 151 17.10 50.85 -23.73
N ARG A 152 16.11 51.28 -22.93
CA ARG A 152 16.17 51.21 -21.46
C ARG A 152 15.20 50.22 -20.85
N LEU A 153 13.91 50.24 -21.22
CA LEU A 153 12.91 49.41 -20.54
C LEU A 153 12.90 47.95 -21.02
N GLN A 154 12.90 47.72 -22.33
CA GLN A 154 12.83 46.40 -22.94
C GLN A 154 13.98 45.47 -22.49
N PRO A 155 15.24 45.92 -22.34
CA PRO A 155 16.31 45.08 -21.77
C PRO A 155 16.03 44.64 -20.33
N LYS A 156 15.42 45.50 -19.49
CA LYS A 156 15.07 45.14 -18.10
C LYS A 156 13.93 44.14 -18.07
N PHE A 157 12.91 44.33 -18.91
CA PHE A 157 11.83 43.37 -19.10
C PHE A 157 12.33 42.01 -19.56
N ARG A 158 13.19 41.96 -20.59
CA ARG A 158 13.80 40.70 -21.07
C ARG A 158 14.58 39.98 -19.96
N ARG A 159 15.31 40.72 -19.13
CA ARG A 159 16.06 40.15 -18.00
C ARG A 159 15.13 39.59 -16.93
N LEU A 160 14.03 40.28 -16.61
CA LEU A 160 13.01 39.78 -15.69
C LEU A 160 12.37 38.49 -16.21
N ASN A 161 11.92 38.47 -17.47
CA ASN A 161 11.35 37.27 -18.08
C ASN A 161 12.34 36.11 -18.08
N HIS A 162 13.62 36.35 -18.40
CA HIS A 162 14.63 35.31 -18.35
C HIS A 162 14.73 34.65 -16.96
N TYR A 163 14.75 35.42 -15.88
CA TYR A 163 14.80 34.83 -14.53
C TYR A 163 13.49 34.13 -14.14
N ILE A 164 12.34 34.64 -14.59
CA ILE A 164 11.04 33.95 -14.42
C ILE A 164 11.05 32.62 -15.16
N ASP A 165 11.60 32.56 -16.38
CA ASP A 165 11.70 31.33 -17.18
C ASP A 165 12.63 30.30 -16.53
N VAL A 166 13.80 30.74 -16.04
CA VAL A 166 14.74 29.88 -15.30
C VAL A 166 14.11 29.34 -14.01
N LEU A 167 13.35 30.18 -13.28
CA LEU A 167 12.62 29.75 -12.09
C LEU A 167 11.52 28.74 -12.44
N ASN A 168 10.75 28.99 -13.50
CA ASN A 168 9.73 28.07 -14.00
C ASN A 168 10.34 26.71 -14.36
N GLU A 169 11.43 26.69 -15.13
CA GLU A 169 12.12 25.46 -15.52
C GLU A 169 12.59 24.67 -14.30
N ALA A 170 13.16 25.35 -13.29
CA ALA A 170 13.57 24.72 -12.04
C ALA A 170 12.39 24.09 -11.27
N ILE A 171 11.25 24.78 -11.20
CA ILE A 171 10.02 24.28 -10.58
C ILE A 171 9.47 23.06 -11.34
N TYR A 172 9.49 23.08 -12.68
CA TYR A 172 9.05 21.96 -13.50
C TYR A 172 9.97 20.73 -13.35
N ASP A 173 11.29 20.93 -13.32
CA ASP A 173 12.24 19.84 -13.12
C ASP A 173 12.09 19.22 -11.72
N ASP A 174 11.81 20.03 -10.70
CA ASP A 174 11.57 19.52 -9.35
C ASP A 174 10.24 18.74 -9.27
N LEU A 175 9.17 19.23 -9.87
CA LEU A 175 7.92 18.48 -10.00
C LEU A 175 8.16 17.11 -10.68
N LYS A 176 8.97 17.07 -11.74
CA LYS A 176 9.33 15.83 -12.43
C LYS A 176 10.10 14.87 -11.52
N LYS A 177 11.10 15.36 -10.77
CA LYS A 177 11.88 14.57 -9.82
C LYS A 177 11.02 14.05 -8.66
N ASN A 178 10.14 14.90 -8.14
CA ASN A 178 9.20 14.57 -7.08
C ASN A 178 8.18 13.52 -7.56
N SER A 179 7.71 13.61 -8.81
CA SER A 179 6.84 12.60 -9.43
C SER A 179 7.51 11.23 -9.59
N LEU A 180 8.79 11.19 -10.00
CA LEU A 180 9.56 9.94 -10.06
C LEU A 180 9.83 9.34 -8.67
N THR A 181 9.99 10.19 -7.67
CA THR A 181 10.16 9.78 -6.27
C THR A 181 8.83 9.27 -5.69
N PHE A 182 7.72 9.92 -6.04
CA PHE A 182 6.36 9.50 -5.73
C PHE A 182 6.09 8.08 -6.24
N GLN A 183 6.35 7.83 -7.53
CA GLN A 183 6.11 6.51 -8.12
C GLN A 183 6.91 5.42 -7.39
N ARG A 184 8.19 5.67 -7.11
CA ARG A 184 9.05 4.73 -6.37
C ARG A 184 8.58 4.53 -4.92
N GLY A 185 8.17 5.60 -4.23
CA GLY A 185 7.62 5.54 -2.89
C GLY A 185 6.31 4.75 -2.81
N PHE A 186 5.47 4.89 -3.84
CA PHE A 186 4.16 4.22 -3.93
C PHE A 186 4.34 2.71 -4.05
N TYR A 187 5.20 2.29 -4.99
CA TYR A 187 5.52 0.88 -5.14
C TYR A 187 6.13 0.30 -3.87
N ARG A 188 7.05 1.02 -3.22
CA ARG A 188 7.65 0.57 -1.96
C ARG A 188 6.63 0.40 -0.84
N SER A 189 5.59 1.23 -0.79
CA SER A 189 4.53 1.17 0.22
C SER A 189 3.52 0.03 0.00
N ILE A 190 3.39 -0.48 -1.23
CA ILE A 190 2.39 -1.52 -1.56
C ILE A 190 2.99 -2.93 -1.51
N ILE A 191 4.29 -3.06 -1.80
CA ILE A 191 4.98 -4.36 -1.86
C ILE A 191 4.76 -5.21 -0.60
N PRO A 192 4.90 -4.70 0.64
CA PRO A 192 4.70 -5.54 1.84
C PRO A 192 3.30 -6.13 1.93
N GLY A 193 2.27 -5.35 1.59
CA GLY A 193 0.88 -5.82 1.54
C GLY A 193 0.66 -6.90 0.49
N ALA A 194 1.15 -6.68 -0.73
CA ALA A 194 1.02 -7.65 -1.82
C ALA A 194 1.72 -8.99 -1.52
N VAL A 195 2.95 -8.93 -0.99
CA VAL A 195 3.72 -10.13 -0.62
C VAL A 195 2.99 -10.93 0.45
N ALA A 196 2.45 -10.26 1.48
CA ALA A 196 1.77 -10.96 2.55
C ALA A 196 0.44 -11.60 2.13
N VAL A 197 -0.30 -11.00 1.19
CA VAL A 197 -1.46 -11.65 0.58
C VAL A 197 -1.03 -12.94 -0.13
N GLY A 198 0.07 -12.89 -0.89
CA GLY A 198 0.64 -14.08 -1.55
C GLY A 198 1.05 -15.17 -0.57
N VAL A 199 1.78 -14.81 0.49
CA VAL A 199 2.19 -15.74 1.55
C VAL A 199 0.97 -16.32 2.29
N GLY A 200 -0.02 -15.48 2.60
CA GLY A 200 -1.26 -15.91 3.25
C GLY A 200 -2.04 -16.92 2.42
N LEU A 201 -2.14 -16.69 1.10
CA LEU A 201 -2.80 -17.64 0.19
C LEU A 201 -2.05 -18.98 0.12
N LEU A 202 -0.72 -18.94 0.09
CA LEU A 202 0.12 -20.14 0.15
C LEU A 202 -0.09 -20.91 1.46
N LEU A 203 -0.12 -20.23 2.60
CA LEU A 203 -0.39 -20.85 3.90
C LEU A 203 -1.78 -21.49 3.96
N VAL A 204 -2.80 -20.87 3.37
CA VAL A 204 -4.15 -21.45 3.27
C VAL A 204 -4.13 -22.73 2.42
N LEU A 205 -3.43 -22.73 1.29
CA LEU A 205 -3.29 -23.93 0.45
C LEU A 205 -2.55 -25.05 1.20
N MET A 206 -1.48 -24.73 1.93
CA MET A 206 -0.79 -25.72 2.76
C MET A 206 -1.67 -26.26 3.88
N LEU A 207 -2.47 -25.40 4.53
CA LEU A 207 -3.42 -25.84 5.55
C LEU A 207 -4.49 -26.77 4.97
N LEU A 208 -5.00 -26.45 3.77
CA LEU A 208 -5.96 -27.31 3.07
C LEU A 208 -5.34 -28.67 2.75
N PHE A 209 -4.11 -28.70 2.24
CA PHE A 209 -3.38 -29.94 1.99
C PHE A 209 -3.21 -30.77 3.27
N PHE A 210 -2.80 -30.12 4.36
CA PHE A 210 -2.64 -30.78 5.66
C PHE A 210 -3.95 -31.37 6.17
N LEU A 211 -5.05 -30.61 6.08
CA LEU A 211 -6.40 -31.07 6.42
C LEU A 211 -6.81 -32.32 5.63
N LEU A 212 -6.59 -32.30 4.31
CA LEU A 212 -6.94 -33.41 3.45
C LEU A 212 -6.15 -34.68 3.79
N VAL A 213 -4.84 -34.56 3.96
CA VAL A 213 -3.94 -35.71 4.18
C VAL A 213 -4.07 -36.30 5.58
N PHE A 214 -4.13 -35.45 6.62
CA PHE A 214 -4.04 -35.91 8.01
C PHE A 214 -5.38 -36.06 8.73
N TYR A 215 -6.47 -35.49 8.20
CA TYR A 215 -7.79 -35.59 8.82
C TYR A 215 -8.82 -36.22 7.90
N VAL A 216 -9.04 -35.66 6.70
CA VAL A 216 -10.13 -36.10 5.81
C VAL A 216 -9.86 -37.51 5.27
N ASN A 217 -8.69 -37.76 4.68
CA ASN A 217 -8.34 -39.06 4.11
C ASN A 217 -8.37 -40.19 5.16
N PRO A 218 -7.80 -40.03 6.37
CA PRO A 218 -7.92 -41.01 7.44
C PRO A 218 -9.37 -41.31 7.82
N ILE A 219 -10.24 -40.31 7.93
CA ILE A 219 -11.67 -40.52 8.22
C ILE A 219 -12.33 -41.39 7.14
N TYR A 220 -12.07 -41.11 5.86
CA TYR A 220 -12.59 -41.95 4.77
C TYR A 220 -12.05 -43.38 4.83
N ARG A 221 -10.77 -43.58 5.18
CA ARG A 221 -10.19 -44.92 5.36
C ARG A 221 -10.82 -45.67 6.53
N MET A 222 -11.04 -45.00 7.67
CA MET A 222 -11.75 -45.57 8.82
C MET A 222 -13.17 -45.99 8.44
N LEU A 223 -13.91 -45.13 7.74
CA LEU A 223 -15.28 -45.40 7.30
C LEU A 223 -15.33 -46.59 6.33
N SER A 224 -14.42 -46.66 5.37
CA SER A 224 -14.31 -47.79 4.44
C SER A 224 -13.97 -49.10 5.18
N GLY A 225 -13.04 -49.06 6.13
CA GLY A 225 -12.70 -50.19 6.99
C GLY A 225 -13.92 -50.69 7.79
N LEU A 226 -14.71 -49.77 8.35
CA LEU A 226 -15.92 -50.08 9.11
C LEU A 226 -17.02 -50.67 8.21
N ASN A 227 -17.23 -50.11 7.02
CA ASN A 227 -18.18 -50.64 6.04
C ASN A 227 -17.80 -52.06 5.59
N ASN A 228 -16.51 -52.32 5.37
CA ASN A 228 -16.03 -53.65 5.03
C ASN A 228 -16.27 -54.67 6.15
N TYR A 229 -16.10 -54.25 7.41
CA TYR A 229 -16.45 -55.06 8.57
C TYR A 229 -17.96 -55.35 8.63
N ARG A 230 -18.81 -54.33 8.43
CA ARG A 230 -20.28 -54.49 8.52
C ARG A 230 -20.86 -55.34 7.39
N SER A 231 -20.45 -55.09 6.15
CA SER A 231 -21.07 -55.69 4.96
C SER A 231 -20.51 -57.07 4.63
N TYR A 232 -19.22 -57.29 4.88
CA TYR A 232 -18.52 -58.52 4.45
C TYR A 232 -17.95 -59.32 5.63
N ASN A 233 -18.22 -58.91 6.87
CA ASN A 233 -17.70 -59.53 8.10
C ASN A 233 -16.16 -59.63 8.11
N LYS A 234 -15.46 -58.76 7.35
CA LYS A 234 -13.99 -58.70 7.26
C LYS A 234 -13.41 -58.06 8.52
N LYS A 235 -12.21 -58.45 8.93
CA LYS A 235 -11.52 -57.80 10.07
C LYS A 235 -11.22 -56.34 9.74
N TYR A 236 -11.51 -55.43 10.67
CA TYR A 236 -11.08 -54.04 10.57
C TYR A 236 -9.54 -53.98 10.55
N SER A 237 -8.97 -53.27 9.58
CA SER A 237 -7.53 -53.35 9.28
C SER A 237 -6.85 -51.99 9.16
N TYR A 238 -7.56 -50.90 9.43
CA TYR A 238 -6.96 -49.58 9.34
C TYR A 238 -6.28 -49.21 10.66
N SER A 239 -5.03 -48.76 10.57
CA SER A 239 -4.26 -48.24 11.70
C SER A 239 -3.92 -46.79 11.39
N PHE A 240 -4.22 -45.91 12.34
CA PHE A 240 -3.94 -44.48 12.25
C PHE A 240 -2.78 -44.13 13.18
N GLU A 241 -1.75 -43.49 12.64
CA GLU A 241 -0.48 -43.19 13.35
C GLU A 241 -0.49 -41.84 14.08
N GLY A 242 -1.65 -41.20 14.23
CA GLY A 242 -1.75 -39.92 14.94
C GLY A 242 -1.69 -40.06 16.47
N ASP A 243 -1.56 -38.92 17.15
CA ASP A 243 -1.47 -38.83 18.61
C ASP A 243 -2.64 -38.03 19.23
N ASP A 244 -3.68 -37.75 18.44
CA ASP A 244 -4.86 -36.98 18.84
C ASP A 244 -6.13 -37.84 18.93
N GLN A 245 -7.28 -37.18 19.14
CA GLN A 245 -8.59 -37.84 19.29
C GLN A 245 -8.94 -38.75 18.11
N LEU A 246 -8.38 -38.53 16.92
CA LEU A 246 -8.65 -39.38 15.78
C LEU A 246 -7.97 -40.75 15.93
N ALA A 247 -6.83 -40.82 16.63
CA ALA A 247 -6.18 -42.08 17.00
C ALA A 247 -6.96 -42.83 18.08
N GLU A 248 -7.40 -42.12 19.11
CA GLU A 248 -8.27 -42.70 20.15
C GLU A 248 -9.56 -43.27 19.56
N LEU A 249 -10.15 -42.57 18.57
CA LEU A 249 -11.32 -43.07 17.83
C LEU A 249 -10.99 -44.32 17.01
N ASN A 250 -9.84 -44.34 16.31
CA ASN A 250 -9.41 -45.51 15.54
C ASN A 250 -9.21 -46.76 16.40
N ASP A 251 -8.57 -46.56 17.56
CA ASP A 251 -8.27 -47.63 18.50
C ASP A 251 -9.56 -48.17 19.12
N GLY A 252 -10.48 -47.28 19.52
CA GLY A 252 -11.81 -47.66 20.00
C GLY A 252 -12.62 -48.44 18.95
N ILE A 253 -12.57 -48.05 17.66
CA ILE A 253 -13.20 -48.82 16.56
C ILE A 253 -12.54 -50.19 16.42
N THR A 254 -11.21 -50.26 16.51
CA THR A 254 -10.45 -51.50 16.37
C THR A 254 -10.78 -52.49 17.49
N GLU A 255 -10.86 -52.00 18.73
CA GLU A 255 -11.23 -52.79 19.90
C GLU A 255 -12.67 -53.29 19.79
N LEU A 256 -13.65 -52.41 19.57
CA LEU A 256 -15.07 -52.77 19.45
C LEU A 256 -15.35 -53.77 18.33
N THR A 257 -14.70 -53.61 17.17
CA THR A 257 -14.85 -54.55 16.06
C THR A 257 -14.18 -55.90 16.38
N GLY A 258 -13.04 -55.89 17.06
CA GLY A 258 -12.36 -57.09 17.55
C GLY A 258 -13.21 -57.88 18.55
N GLU A 259 -13.73 -57.22 19.58
CA GLU A 259 -14.61 -57.82 20.58
C GLU A 259 -15.87 -58.42 19.94
N ASN A 260 -16.53 -57.67 19.05
CA ASN A 260 -17.71 -58.17 18.35
C ASN A 260 -17.40 -59.40 17.48
N GLN A 261 -16.24 -59.45 16.81
CA GLN A 261 -15.84 -60.66 16.09
C GLN A 261 -15.65 -61.86 17.02
N MET A 262 -15.03 -61.66 18.18
CA MET A 262 -14.87 -62.72 19.18
C MET A 262 -16.23 -63.20 19.71
N LEU A 263 -17.15 -62.27 19.97
CA LEU A 263 -18.52 -62.58 20.39
C LEU A 263 -19.27 -63.38 19.31
N ARG A 264 -19.22 -62.94 18.05
CA ARG A 264 -19.82 -63.68 16.91
C ARG A 264 -19.27 -65.10 16.80
N LYS A 265 -17.96 -65.30 16.95
CA LYS A 265 -17.32 -66.63 16.96
C LYS A 265 -17.79 -67.48 18.15
N ARG A 266 -17.86 -66.91 19.35
CA ARG A 266 -18.35 -67.61 20.56
C ARG A 266 -19.81 -68.06 20.38
N VAL A 267 -20.68 -67.16 19.89
CA VAL A 267 -22.10 -67.49 19.63
C VAL A 267 -22.23 -68.58 18.56
N ALA A 268 -21.45 -68.52 17.47
CA ALA A 268 -21.45 -69.56 16.45
C ALA A 268 -21.01 -70.92 17.01
N ASN A 269 -19.94 -70.96 17.81
CA ASN A 269 -19.47 -72.19 18.45
C ASN A 269 -20.49 -72.78 19.43
N LEU A 270 -21.19 -71.93 20.20
CA LEU A 270 -22.26 -72.36 21.10
C LEU A 270 -23.44 -72.96 20.32
N ARG A 271 -23.87 -72.30 19.22
CA ARG A 271 -24.92 -72.84 18.33
C ARG A 271 -24.54 -74.19 17.73
N ALA A 272 -23.30 -74.33 17.27
CA ALA A 272 -22.80 -75.60 16.72
C ALA A 272 -22.81 -76.72 17.76
N LYS A 273 -22.37 -76.44 19.01
CA LYS A 273 -22.43 -77.40 20.11
C LYS A 273 -23.87 -77.84 20.40
N VAL A 274 -24.80 -76.90 20.55
CA VAL A 274 -26.22 -77.21 20.82
C VAL A 274 -26.82 -78.07 19.69
N ALA A 275 -26.52 -77.78 18.43
CA ALA A 275 -26.98 -78.58 17.30
C ALA A 275 -26.44 -80.02 17.33
N SER A 276 -25.18 -80.21 17.75
CA SER A 276 -24.57 -81.56 17.88
C SER A 276 -25.12 -82.38 19.05
N THR A 277 -25.56 -81.73 20.13
CA THR A 277 -26.16 -82.44 21.28
C THR A 277 -27.64 -82.80 21.01
N GLY A 278 -28.36 -82.00 20.22
CA GLY A 278 -29.74 -82.28 19.82
C GLY A 278 -29.88 -83.44 18.83
N SER A 279 -28.91 -83.64 17.93
CA SER A 279 -28.90 -84.78 17.01
C SER A 279 -28.54 -86.12 17.67
N ALA A 280 -27.82 -86.10 18.80
CA ALA A 280 -27.54 -87.30 19.59
C ALA A 280 -28.77 -87.83 20.35
N HIS A 281 -29.80 -87.01 20.55
CA HIS A 281 -31.03 -87.41 21.24
C HIS A 281 -32.14 -87.91 20.31
N ASN A 282 -31.97 -87.79 18.99
CA ASN A 282 -32.97 -88.20 18.00
C ASN A 282 -32.59 -89.50 17.24
N ASN A 283 -31.51 -90.16 17.65
CA ASN A 283 -30.99 -91.41 17.08
C ASN A 283 -31.08 -92.60 18.06
N ASN A 284 -31.94 -92.51 19.08
CA ASN A 284 -32.31 -93.62 19.95
C ASN A 284 -33.82 -93.86 19.88
#